data_AF-A0A0F5R206-F1
#
_entry.id   AF-A0A0F5R206-F1
#
_cell.length_a   1.000
_cell.length_b   1.000
_cell.length_c   1.000
_cell.angle_alpha   90.00
_cell.angle_beta   90.00
_cell.angle_gamma   90.00
#
_symmetry.space_group_name_H-M   'P 1'
#
loop_
_entity.id
_entity.type
_entity.pdbx_description
1 polymer ?
#
loop_
_entity_poly.entity_id
_entity_poly.type
_entity_poly.pdbx_seq_one_letter_code
_entity_poly.pdbx_strand_id
1 'polypeptide(L)'
;MMCRTRLLALLAAGLIAGAWIAAPASALTIAGSNGSSHSVPSASERPDKVMLLYGNDVPRDRLMAQYRMLKSIHDSVALQLAGTEMPGEWAGLAKAYVIGEQAEAAASAWRKRFAEEGIGLETLDEPREPGVPKPGIRDTTTGLSYFMLKDVNPFLDLNELERKGEWLQERNISFFVELRPVFVNAESEGIKAYFAEVRSLLERGGIPLLAPLKGWSPPDEWQSYVEGSMVAGVTDSLEPERLMKQAWDAYAQQGIYIAGMSGPLDLLFDPSWKPILRRTGLFVEDGAWQGYSRDIGPEEAWDGIYLPYREGLKPAASEGELPAAASRVIGLEAGADPAAMSSMLEEAASGGTVFAEASLVDGRIQWDRDVQRTGGRLLIDGNLPAEHVPPGGEPADPAQPEAETSLTLVNKSIQSAMVVLLVVSILVAAAFATFFVVGRQINRRKFLR
;
A
#
# COMPACT_ATOMS: atom_id res chain seq x y z
N MET A 1 -44.56 -36.95 37.25
CA MET A 1 -45.07 -38.34 37.31
C MET A 1 -45.77 -38.59 35.98
N MET A 2 -45.41 -39.65 35.24
CA MET A 2 -45.75 -39.88 33.80
C MET A 2 -45.15 -38.83 32.82
N CYS A 3 -44.66 -39.12 31.60
CA CYS A 3 -45.04 -40.03 30.47
C CYS A 3 -46.23 -39.51 29.64
N ARG A 4 -46.27 -39.54 28.28
CA ARG A 4 -45.38 -39.96 27.15
C ARG A 4 -45.77 -39.10 25.91
N THR A 5 -44.93 -38.70 24.94
CA THR A 5 -44.15 -39.43 23.90
C THR A 5 -45.00 -40.06 22.76
N ARG A 6 -44.50 -39.99 21.49
CA ARG A 6 -44.99 -40.55 20.17
C ARG A 6 -45.84 -39.56 19.33
N LEU A 7 -45.84 -39.49 17.99
CA LEU A 7 -45.09 -40.05 16.80
C LEU A 7 -45.46 -39.13 15.57
N LEU A 8 -44.87 -39.03 14.35
CA LEU A 8 -43.78 -39.60 13.50
C LEU A 8 -43.03 -38.38 12.84
N ALA A 9 -41.88 -38.40 12.13
CA ALA A 9 -40.95 -39.41 11.58
C ALA A 9 -41.17 -39.99 10.14
N LEU A 10 -40.65 -39.32 9.08
CA LEU A 10 -40.12 -39.95 7.84
C LEU A 10 -39.16 -39.03 7.03
N LEU A 11 -38.35 -39.61 6.13
CA LEU A 11 -37.23 -38.94 5.42
C LEU A 11 -37.51 -38.62 3.93
N ALA A 12 -36.93 -37.52 3.45
CA ALA A 12 -36.21 -37.42 2.17
C ALA A 12 -35.21 -36.25 2.31
N ALA A 13 -33.88 -36.43 2.22
CA ALA A 13 -33.09 -36.91 1.08
C ALA A 13 -33.15 -35.95 -0.13
N GLY A 14 -32.41 -34.83 -0.03
CA GLY A 14 -32.28 -33.81 -1.07
C GLY A 14 -30.86 -33.25 -1.11
N LEU A 15 -29.95 -33.98 -1.77
CA LEU A 15 -28.57 -33.53 -2.01
C LEU A 15 -28.56 -32.37 -3.00
N ILE A 16 -28.37 -31.13 -2.51
CA ILE A 16 -27.93 -30.02 -3.35
C ILE A 16 -26.40 -30.13 -3.45
N ALA A 17 -25.94 -31.06 -4.27
CA ALA A 17 -24.58 -31.02 -4.80
C ALA A 17 -24.52 -29.84 -5.78
N GLY A 18 -23.98 -28.72 -5.33
CA GLY A 18 -23.73 -27.53 -6.15
C GLY A 18 -22.66 -27.81 -7.19
N ALA A 19 -23.03 -28.50 -8.27
CA ALA A 19 -22.15 -28.81 -9.37
C ALA A 19 -21.70 -27.51 -10.04
N TRP A 20 -20.43 -27.15 -9.84
CA TRP A 20 -19.77 -26.08 -10.59
C TRP A 20 -19.67 -26.52 -12.05
N ILE A 21 -20.66 -26.13 -12.86
CA ILE A 21 -20.52 -26.13 -14.31
C ILE A 21 -19.48 -25.07 -14.61
N ALA A 22 -18.26 -25.50 -14.91
CA ALA A 22 -17.21 -24.61 -15.36
C ALA A 22 -17.71 -23.89 -16.63
N ALA A 23 -17.96 -22.58 -16.51
CA ALA A 23 -18.20 -21.74 -17.67
C ALA A 23 -16.95 -21.83 -18.58
N PRO A 24 -17.12 -21.93 -19.91
CA PRO A 24 -15.97 -21.95 -20.80
C PRO A 24 -15.15 -20.69 -20.59
N ALA A 25 -13.85 -20.84 -20.39
CA ALA A 25 -12.97 -19.71 -20.12
C ALA A 25 -12.99 -18.74 -21.32
N SER A 26 -13.72 -17.64 -21.17
CA SER A 26 -13.57 -16.45 -22.01
C SER A 26 -12.11 -16.01 -21.88
N ALA A 27 -11.31 -16.26 -22.92
CA ALA A 27 -9.88 -16.05 -22.85
C ALA A 27 -9.58 -14.59 -22.50
N LEU A 28 -9.01 -14.37 -21.31
CA LEU A 28 -8.39 -13.09 -20.99
C LEU A 28 -7.29 -12.89 -22.03
N THR A 29 -7.42 -11.90 -22.90
CA THR A 29 -6.44 -11.62 -23.95
C THR A 29 -5.22 -10.96 -23.31
N ILE A 30 -4.40 -11.77 -22.65
CA ILE A 30 -3.02 -11.44 -22.30
C ILE A 30 -2.37 -10.92 -23.58
N ALA A 31 -1.63 -9.81 -23.50
CA ALA A 31 -0.81 -9.35 -24.62
C ALA A 31 0.25 -10.42 -24.90
N GLY A 32 0.02 -11.27 -25.90
CA GLY A 32 0.92 -12.35 -26.27
C GLY A 32 2.33 -11.81 -26.54
N SER A 33 3.35 -12.60 -26.19
CA SER A 33 4.78 -12.23 -26.09
C SER A 33 5.49 -11.90 -27.42
N ASN A 34 4.75 -11.40 -28.41
CA ASN A 34 5.22 -10.99 -29.73
C ASN A 34 5.97 -9.64 -29.71
N GLY A 35 7.17 -9.63 -29.15
CA GLY A 35 8.28 -8.79 -29.63
C GLY A 35 8.30 -7.31 -29.25
N SER A 36 7.26 -6.74 -28.63
CA SER A 36 7.33 -5.41 -28.02
C SER A 36 7.90 -5.50 -26.61
N SER A 37 9.23 -5.43 -26.48
CA SER A 37 9.90 -5.35 -25.18
C SER A 37 9.63 -3.99 -24.51
N HIS A 38 8.48 -3.86 -23.85
CA HIS A 38 8.20 -2.79 -22.90
C HIS A 38 8.96 -3.06 -21.59
N SER A 39 10.29 -3.05 -21.68
CA SER A 39 11.14 -2.85 -20.51
C SER A 39 10.78 -1.51 -19.89
N VAL A 40 10.49 -1.50 -18.58
CA VAL A 40 10.63 -0.28 -17.77
C VAL A 40 12.04 0.28 -18.07
N PRO A 41 12.20 1.58 -18.39
CA PRO A 41 13.51 2.13 -18.71
C PRO A 41 14.46 1.89 -17.53
N SER A 42 15.65 1.38 -17.82
CA SER A 42 16.66 1.13 -16.79
C SER A 42 17.03 2.44 -16.10
N ALA A 43 17.12 2.42 -14.76
CA ALA A 43 17.58 3.55 -13.92
C ALA A 43 19.01 4.07 -14.24
N SER A 44 19.65 3.54 -15.28
CA SER A 44 20.91 4.03 -15.84
C SER A 44 20.75 5.15 -16.87
N GLU A 45 19.60 5.30 -17.54
CA GLU A 45 19.29 6.43 -18.42
C GLU A 45 18.72 7.63 -17.65
N ARG A 46 19.44 8.05 -16.59
CA ARG A 46 19.14 9.14 -15.63
C ARG A 46 17.81 9.91 -15.87
N PRO A 47 16.71 9.46 -15.26
CA PRO A 47 15.51 10.28 -15.16
C PRO A 47 15.76 11.56 -14.36
N ASP A 48 14.99 12.60 -14.65
CA ASP A 48 15.20 13.93 -14.10
C ASP A 48 14.83 13.99 -12.59
N LYS A 49 15.71 14.56 -11.76
CA LYS A 49 15.27 15.10 -10.46
C LYS A 49 14.46 16.37 -10.72
N VAL A 50 13.24 16.44 -10.21
CA VAL A 50 12.37 17.60 -10.36
C VAL A 50 11.80 18.07 -9.03
N MET A 51 11.20 19.26 -9.04
CA MET A 51 10.60 19.88 -7.85
C MET A 51 9.26 20.51 -8.22
N LEU A 52 8.27 20.34 -7.34
CA LEU A 52 6.97 20.97 -7.41
C LEU A 52 6.92 22.20 -6.48
N LEU A 53 7.00 23.39 -7.07
CA LEU A 53 6.74 24.68 -6.41
C LEU A 53 5.24 24.95 -6.36
N TYR A 54 4.71 25.22 -5.18
CA TYR A 54 3.28 25.46 -5.00
C TYR A 54 2.97 26.70 -4.15
N GLY A 55 1.85 27.36 -4.45
CA GLY A 55 1.33 28.48 -3.67
C GLY A 55 0.36 28.07 -2.58
N ASN A 56 0.14 28.92 -1.58
CA ASN A 56 -0.90 28.69 -0.55
C ASN A 56 -2.33 28.79 -1.12
N ASP A 57 -2.47 29.29 -2.36
CA ASP A 57 -3.71 29.31 -3.14
C ASP A 57 -4.09 27.95 -3.76
N VAL A 58 -3.20 26.94 -3.69
CA VAL A 58 -3.41 25.60 -4.29
C VAL A 58 -4.12 24.66 -3.30
N PRO A 59 -5.31 24.11 -3.62
CA PRO A 59 -5.95 23.10 -2.78
C PRO A 59 -5.10 21.83 -2.59
N ARG A 60 -5.03 21.30 -1.37
CA ARG A 60 -4.13 20.19 -0.99
C ARG A 60 -4.32 18.94 -1.87
N ASP A 61 -5.56 18.60 -2.22
CA ASP A 61 -5.89 17.45 -3.08
C ASP A 61 -5.33 17.64 -4.50
N ARG A 62 -5.43 18.86 -5.05
CA ARG A 62 -4.87 19.24 -6.36
C ARG A 62 -3.34 19.20 -6.33
N LEU A 63 -2.73 19.67 -5.24
CA LEU A 63 -1.29 19.60 -5.02
C LEU A 63 -0.79 18.15 -5.01
N MET A 64 -1.44 17.27 -4.24
CA MET A 64 -1.10 15.84 -4.21
C MET A 64 -1.35 15.15 -5.54
N ALA A 65 -2.42 15.49 -6.29
CA ALA A 65 -2.64 14.96 -7.63
C ALA A 65 -1.49 15.32 -8.60
N GLN A 66 -0.99 16.57 -8.55
CA GLN A 66 0.21 16.95 -9.33
C GLN A 66 1.49 16.25 -8.82
N TYR A 67 1.64 16.06 -7.50
CA TYR A 67 2.77 15.30 -6.95
C TYR A 67 2.78 13.85 -7.45
N ARG A 68 1.65 13.12 -7.34
CA ARG A 68 1.52 11.75 -7.85
C ARG A 68 1.80 11.66 -9.35
N MET A 69 1.24 12.60 -10.14
CA MET A 69 1.54 12.72 -11.57
C MET A 69 3.04 12.80 -11.82
N LEU A 70 3.72 13.79 -11.22
CA LEU A 70 5.16 13.99 -11.44
C LEU A 70 5.97 12.78 -10.95
N LYS A 71 5.62 12.20 -9.79
CA LYS A 71 6.36 11.09 -9.20
C LYS A 71 6.18 9.76 -9.96
N SER A 72 5.14 9.64 -10.80
CA SER A 72 4.94 8.56 -11.78
C SER A 72 5.72 8.74 -13.09
N ILE A 73 6.34 9.90 -13.30
CA ILE A 73 7.11 10.27 -14.52
C ILE A 73 8.62 10.46 -14.19
N HIS A 74 8.93 10.88 -12.96
CA HIS A 74 10.26 11.28 -12.50
C HIS A 74 10.70 10.50 -11.25
N ASP A 75 11.95 10.06 -11.21
CA ASP A 75 12.51 9.23 -10.12
C ASP A 75 12.46 9.92 -8.76
N SER A 76 12.67 11.24 -8.72
CA SER A 76 12.66 12.04 -7.48
C SER A 76 11.91 13.35 -7.69
N VAL A 77 10.94 13.62 -6.81
CA VAL A 77 10.11 14.82 -6.81
C VAL A 77 10.21 15.49 -5.45
N ALA A 78 10.89 16.63 -5.40
CA ALA A 78 10.84 17.56 -4.27
C ALA A 78 9.50 18.32 -4.24
N LEU A 79 9.10 18.78 -3.08
CA LEU A 79 7.86 19.52 -2.84
C LEU A 79 8.22 20.75 -1.98
N GLN A 80 7.93 21.95 -2.46
CA GLN A 80 8.41 23.18 -1.81
C GLN A 80 7.39 24.31 -1.92
N LEU A 81 6.96 24.86 -0.77
CA LEU A 81 6.12 26.05 -0.71
C LEU A 81 6.85 27.26 -1.32
N ALA A 82 6.15 28.03 -2.13
CA ALA A 82 6.65 29.28 -2.70
C ALA A 82 6.68 30.41 -1.66
N GLY A 83 7.80 31.16 -1.61
CA GLY A 83 7.98 32.29 -0.71
C GLY A 83 8.73 31.98 0.59
N THR A 84 9.11 30.72 0.81
CA THR A 84 10.26 30.40 1.68
C THR A 84 11.56 30.99 1.09
N GLU A 85 12.61 31.11 1.91
CA GLU A 85 13.95 31.34 1.34
C GLU A 85 14.32 30.15 0.44
N MET A 86 14.94 30.41 -0.72
CA MET A 86 15.37 29.33 -1.63
C MET A 86 16.21 28.32 -0.86
N PRO A 87 15.88 27.00 -0.88
CA PRO A 87 16.73 25.97 -0.25
C PRO A 87 18.19 26.08 -0.68
N GLY A 88 19.10 25.60 0.16
CA GLY A 88 20.54 25.82 -0.03
C GLY A 88 21.11 25.13 -1.27
N GLU A 89 20.61 23.94 -1.60
CA GLU A 89 21.21 23.06 -2.61
C GLU A 89 20.19 22.62 -3.66
N TRP A 90 20.53 22.87 -4.93
CA TRP A 90 19.72 22.55 -6.12
C TRP A 90 20.45 21.51 -7.01
N ALA A 91 21.46 20.85 -6.45
CA ALA A 91 22.46 20.10 -7.19
C ALA A 91 21.85 18.89 -7.91
N GLY A 92 21.82 18.95 -9.25
CA GLY A 92 21.26 17.90 -10.09
C GLY A 92 19.75 18.01 -10.32
N LEU A 93 19.08 19.08 -9.86
CA LEU A 93 17.71 19.39 -10.27
C LEU A 93 17.71 19.74 -11.77
N ALA A 94 16.86 19.07 -12.56
CA ALA A 94 16.73 19.35 -13.99
C ALA A 94 15.57 20.28 -14.32
N LYS A 95 14.47 20.22 -13.55
CA LYS A 95 13.28 21.06 -13.77
C LYS A 95 12.53 21.42 -12.48
N ALA A 96 12.07 22.67 -12.41
CA ALA A 96 11.03 23.11 -11.48
C ALA A 96 9.67 23.20 -12.20
N TYR A 97 8.67 22.52 -11.64
CA TYR A 97 7.26 22.63 -12.02
C TYR A 97 6.56 23.60 -11.06
N VAL A 98 5.60 24.39 -11.57
CA VAL A 98 4.97 25.49 -10.81
C VAL A 98 3.44 25.36 -10.83
N ILE A 99 2.79 25.51 -9.68
CA ILE A 99 1.33 25.49 -9.52
C ILE A 99 0.85 26.59 -8.55
N GLY A 100 -0.21 27.32 -8.93
CA GLY A 100 -0.73 28.46 -8.17
C GLY A 100 -0.06 29.81 -8.48
N GLU A 101 -0.84 30.89 -8.36
CA GLU A 101 -0.45 32.26 -8.70
C GLU A 101 0.74 32.75 -7.85
N GLN A 102 0.78 32.37 -6.56
CA GLN A 102 1.88 32.74 -5.66
C GLN A 102 3.19 32.07 -6.08
N ALA A 103 3.14 30.82 -6.56
CA ALA A 103 4.31 30.11 -7.04
C ALA A 103 4.80 30.66 -8.38
N GLU A 104 3.89 31.04 -9.29
CA GLU A 104 4.27 31.73 -10.53
C GLU A 104 4.94 33.08 -10.26
N ALA A 105 4.47 33.84 -9.28
CA ALA A 105 5.10 35.10 -8.87
C ALA A 105 6.50 34.87 -8.27
N ALA A 106 6.67 33.91 -7.36
CA ALA A 106 7.96 33.57 -6.76
C ALA A 106 8.96 33.02 -7.80
N ALA A 107 8.53 32.04 -8.59
CA ALA A 107 9.35 31.46 -9.66
C ALA A 107 9.72 32.49 -10.72
N SER A 108 8.86 33.49 -11.00
CA SER A 108 9.19 34.60 -11.89
C SER A 108 10.39 35.44 -11.42
N ALA A 109 10.58 35.60 -10.10
CA ALA A 109 11.76 36.24 -9.54
C ALA A 109 13.01 35.35 -9.66
N TRP A 110 12.85 34.02 -9.59
CA TRP A 110 13.94 33.05 -9.68
C TRP A 110 14.31 32.64 -11.11
N ARG A 111 13.49 32.95 -12.14
CA ARG A 111 13.72 32.64 -13.57
C ARG A 111 15.16 32.86 -14.05
N LYS A 112 15.79 33.98 -13.66
CA LYS A 112 17.18 34.28 -14.04
C LYS A 112 18.15 33.25 -13.45
N ARG A 113 18.00 32.95 -12.15
CA ARG A 113 18.83 31.98 -11.43
C ARG A 113 18.63 30.56 -11.96
N PHE A 114 17.38 30.16 -12.27
CA PHE A 114 17.12 28.88 -12.93
C PHE A 114 17.82 28.78 -14.29
N ALA A 115 17.78 29.82 -15.12
CA ALA A 115 18.51 29.86 -16.39
C ALA A 115 20.04 29.86 -16.22
N GLU A 116 20.57 30.47 -15.15
CA GLU A 116 22.01 30.46 -14.81
C GLU A 116 22.49 29.10 -14.26
N GLU A 117 21.62 28.35 -13.57
CA GLU A 117 21.88 26.99 -13.05
C GLU A 117 21.49 25.87 -14.04
N GLY A 118 20.89 26.20 -15.19
CA GLY A 118 20.46 25.26 -16.22
C GLY A 118 19.14 24.53 -15.96
N ILE A 119 18.40 24.95 -14.93
CA ILE A 119 17.15 24.35 -14.47
C ILE A 119 15.99 24.82 -15.36
N GLY A 120 15.24 23.88 -15.95
CA GLY A 120 14.01 24.19 -16.70
C GLY A 120 12.89 24.67 -15.78
N LEU A 121 11.98 25.52 -16.29
CA LEU A 121 10.82 26.01 -15.55
C LEU A 121 9.53 25.79 -16.36
N GLU A 122 8.53 25.14 -15.77
CA GLU A 122 7.26 24.77 -16.44
C GLU A 122 6.05 25.04 -15.54
N THR A 123 5.07 25.81 -16.02
CA THR A 123 3.80 26.06 -15.32
C THR A 123 2.81 24.91 -15.58
N LEU A 124 2.20 24.38 -14.51
CA LEU A 124 1.24 23.28 -14.59
C LEU A 124 -0.19 23.74 -14.88
N ASP A 125 -0.51 25.00 -14.60
CA ASP A 125 -1.86 25.56 -14.46
C ASP A 125 -2.43 26.26 -15.71
N GLU A 126 -1.77 26.13 -16.87
CA GLU A 126 -2.29 26.66 -18.13
C GLU A 126 -3.73 26.13 -18.40
N PRO A 127 -4.72 27.02 -18.66
CA PRO A 127 -6.07 26.59 -19.01
C PRO A 127 -6.04 25.87 -20.36
N ARG A 128 -6.56 24.63 -20.40
CA ARG A 128 -6.40 23.71 -21.54
C ARG A 128 -7.71 23.11 -22.00
N GLU A 129 -7.80 22.89 -23.31
CA GLU A 129 -8.84 22.06 -23.91
C GLU A 129 -8.58 20.57 -23.56
N PRO A 130 -9.63 19.76 -23.26
CA PRO A 130 -9.46 18.35 -22.96
C PRO A 130 -8.78 17.59 -24.11
N GLY A 131 -7.75 16.79 -23.79
CA GLY A 131 -7.07 15.92 -24.74
C GLY A 131 -5.86 16.50 -25.47
N VAL A 132 -5.35 17.68 -25.07
CA VAL A 132 -4.09 18.23 -25.61
C VAL A 132 -2.90 17.90 -24.70
N PRO A 133 -1.90 17.12 -25.16
CA PRO A 133 -0.72 16.74 -24.37
C PRO A 133 0.07 17.95 -23.81
N LYS A 134 0.75 17.76 -22.67
CA LYS A 134 1.73 18.75 -22.16
C LYS A 134 3.05 18.63 -22.93
N PRO A 135 3.55 19.68 -23.60
CA PRO A 135 4.85 19.63 -24.28
C PRO A 135 5.97 19.38 -23.27
N GLY A 136 6.56 18.18 -23.31
CA GLY A 136 7.56 17.73 -22.34
C GLY A 136 7.11 16.56 -21.47
N ILE A 137 5.80 16.29 -21.36
CA ILE A 137 5.28 14.99 -20.93
C ILE A 137 5.13 14.13 -22.19
N ARG A 138 5.87 13.02 -22.28
CA ARG A 138 5.81 12.11 -23.43
C ARG A 138 4.53 11.26 -23.38
N ASP A 139 3.45 11.80 -23.94
CA ASP A 139 2.14 11.14 -24.07
C ASP A 139 2.14 10.05 -25.17
N THR A 140 3.20 9.24 -25.21
CA THR A 140 3.48 8.20 -26.22
C THR A 140 3.56 6.80 -25.63
N THR A 141 3.39 6.66 -24.32
CA THR A 141 3.38 5.40 -23.58
C THR A 141 2.17 5.36 -22.68
N THR A 142 1.20 4.49 -22.98
CA THR A 142 0.09 4.17 -22.08
C THR A 142 0.63 3.60 -20.78
N GLY A 143 0.12 4.05 -19.64
CA GLY A 143 0.56 3.56 -18.34
C GLY A 143 0.29 2.07 -18.16
N LEU A 144 1.27 1.33 -17.63
CA LEU A 144 1.12 -0.10 -17.36
C LEU A 144 0.24 -0.31 -16.11
N SER A 145 -0.71 -1.25 -16.19
CA SER A 145 -1.53 -1.63 -15.04
C SER A 145 -0.97 -2.90 -14.40
N TYR A 146 -0.82 -2.93 -13.08
CA TYR A 146 -0.37 -4.09 -12.32
C TYR A 146 -1.47 -4.54 -11.35
N PHE A 147 -1.48 -5.84 -11.01
CA PHE A 147 -2.40 -6.37 -9.99
C PHE A 147 -1.72 -6.50 -8.62
N MET A 148 -2.48 -6.39 -7.53
CA MET A 148 -2.00 -6.57 -6.15
C MET A 148 -3.02 -7.29 -5.25
N LEU A 149 -2.54 -8.28 -4.48
CA LEU A 149 -3.25 -8.83 -3.33
C LEU A 149 -2.81 -8.10 -2.05
N LYS A 150 -3.78 -7.56 -1.31
CA LYS A 150 -3.59 -6.67 -0.15
C LYS A 150 -3.76 -7.35 1.20
N ASP A 151 -3.23 -6.75 2.27
CA ASP A 151 -3.40 -7.18 3.67
C ASP A 151 -3.08 -8.67 3.92
N VAL A 152 -2.10 -9.24 3.20
CA VAL A 152 -1.74 -10.66 3.30
C VAL A 152 -1.09 -10.93 4.66
N ASN A 153 -1.82 -11.58 5.56
CA ASN A 153 -1.47 -11.72 6.96
C ASN A 153 -1.80 -13.13 7.53
N PRO A 154 -1.23 -13.53 8.69
CA PRO A 154 -1.40 -14.89 9.23
C PRO A 154 -2.78 -15.25 9.78
N PHE A 155 -3.77 -14.34 9.70
CA PHE A 155 -5.15 -14.57 10.16
C PHE A 155 -6.14 -14.78 9.00
N LEU A 156 -5.66 -14.83 7.75
CA LEU A 156 -6.45 -15.19 6.57
C LEU A 156 -6.71 -16.71 6.50
N ASP A 157 -7.72 -17.13 5.73
CA ASP A 157 -7.85 -18.52 5.32
C ASP A 157 -6.78 -18.83 4.26
N LEU A 158 -5.79 -19.63 4.64
CA LEU A 158 -4.67 -19.98 3.76
C LEU A 158 -5.11 -20.80 2.54
N ASN A 159 -6.16 -21.61 2.65
CA ASN A 159 -6.71 -22.38 1.52
C ASN A 159 -7.39 -21.45 0.49
N GLU A 160 -7.98 -20.34 0.95
CA GLU A 160 -8.56 -19.32 0.07
C GLU A 160 -7.45 -18.48 -0.60
N LEU A 161 -6.36 -18.22 0.13
CA LEU A 161 -5.18 -17.53 -0.37
C LEU A 161 -4.45 -18.35 -1.44
N GLU A 162 -4.23 -19.65 -1.20
CA GLU A 162 -3.66 -20.59 -2.19
C GLU A 162 -4.47 -20.57 -3.49
N ARG A 163 -5.79 -20.76 -3.38
CA ARG A 163 -6.70 -20.80 -4.54
C ARG A 163 -6.74 -19.48 -5.31
N LYS A 164 -6.43 -18.34 -4.68
CA LYS A 164 -6.24 -17.05 -5.37
C LYS A 164 -4.93 -17.03 -6.14
N GLY A 165 -3.83 -17.50 -5.54
CA GLY A 165 -2.55 -17.70 -6.22
C GLY A 165 -2.66 -18.62 -7.44
N GLU A 166 -3.37 -19.75 -7.30
CA GLU A 166 -3.67 -20.69 -8.40
C GLU A 166 -4.45 -20.02 -9.54
N TRP A 167 -5.55 -19.36 -9.21
CA TRP A 167 -6.41 -18.70 -10.20
C TRP A 167 -5.64 -17.63 -11.00
N LEU A 168 -4.72 -16.90 -10.36
CA LEU A 168 -3.86 -15.90 -11.01
C LEU A 168 -2.80 -16.57 -11.90
N GLN A 169 -2.16 -17.65 -11.40
CA GLN A 169 -1.17 -18.44 -12.14
C GLN A 169 -1.76 -19.09 -13.40
N GLU A 170 -2.96 -19.71 -13.30
CA GLU A 170 -3.72 -20.26 -14.44
C GLU A 170 -3.92 -19.23 -15.57
N ARG A 171 -3.99 -17.95 -15.22
CA ARG A 171 -4.23 -16.82 -16.14
C ARG A 171 -2.95 -16.04 -16.46
N ASN A 172 -1.79 -16.52 -16.02
CA ASN A 172 -0.47 -15.90 -16.19
C ASN A 172 -0.41 -14.44 -15.71
N ILE A 173 -1.20 -14.09 -14.69
CA ILE A 173 -1.18 -12.76 -14.08
C ILE A 173 -0.10 -12.76 -13.00
N SER A 174 0.99 -12.01 -13.20
CA SER A 174 1.96 -11.70 -12.12
C SER A 174 1.45 -10.50 -11.31
N PHE A 175 1.66 -10.53 -10.00
CA PHE A 175 0.98 -9.65 -9.05
C PHE A 175 1.87 -9.25 -7.89
N PHE A 176 1.65 -8.07 -7.32
CA PHE A 176 2.23 -7.70 -6.04
C PHE A 176 1.50 -8.41 -4.89
N VAL A 177 2.25 -8.75 -3.84
CA VAL A 177 1.75 -9.41 -2.62
C VAL A 177 2.10 -8.51 -1.45
N GLU A 178 1.10 -7.82 -0.90
CA GLU A 178 1.31 -6.96 0.27
C GLU A 178 1.41 -7.81 1.54
N LEU A 179 2.63 -8.07 1.97
CA LEU A 179 2.92 -8.76 3.21
C LEU A 179 2.85 -7.80 4.40
N ARG A 180 2.16 -8.25 5.44
CA ARG A 180 1.98 -7.48 6.67
C ARG A 180 3.07 -7.82 7.69
N PRO A 181 3.53 -6.87 8.53
CA PRO A 181 4.64 -7.14 9.45
C PRO A 181 4.37 -8.28 10.43
N VAL A 182 5.30 -9.24 10.54
CA VAL A 182 5.28 -10.35 11.50
C VAL A 182 6.51 -10.27 12.39
N PHE A 183 6.31 -10.11 13.71
CA PHE A 183 7.41 -9.82 14.66
C PHE A 183 7.74 -10.95 15.63
N VAL A 184 6.84 -11.93 15.81
CA VAL A 184 6.89 -12.89 16.92
C VAL A 184 6.41 -14.28 16.50
N ASN A 185 6.86 -15.30 17.25
CA ASN A 185 6.35 -16.66 17.20
C ASN A 185 6.43 -17.36 15.83
N ALA A 186 7.45 -17.02 15.03
CA ALA A 186 7.78 -17.66 13.75
C ALA A 186 7.94 -19.20 13.84
N GLU A 187 8.22 -19.72 15.03
CA GLU A 187 8.33 -21.16 15.28
C GLU A 187 7.00 -21.90 15.41
N SER A 188 5.88 -21.19 15.57
CA SER A 188 4.56 -21.82 15.70
C SER A 188 4.01 -22.32 14.37
N GLU A 189 3.29 -23.44 14.42
CA GLU A 189 2.79 -24.16 13.23
C GLU A 189 1.93 -23.29 12.31
N GLY A 190 1.03 -22.47 12.87
CA GLY A 190 0.21 -21.55 12.07
C GLY A 190 1.01 -20.46 11.35
N ILE A 191 2.11 -19.97 11.96
CA ILE A 191 2.99 -18.99 11.31
C ILE A 191 3.91 -19.68 10.28
N LYS A 192 4.34 -20.92 10.53
CA LYS A 192 5.06 -21.75 9.55
C LYS A 192 4.19 -22.09 8.33
N ALA A 193 2.91 -22.40 8.54
CA ALA A 193 1.93 -22.59 7.47
C ALA A 193 1.72 -21.30 6.67
N TYR A 194 1.57 -20.15 7.34
CA TYR A 194 1.50 -18.84 6.66
C TYR A 194 2.76 -18.55 5.81
N PHE A 195 3.96 -18.80 6.33
CA PHE A 195 5.19 -18.61 5.54
C PHE A 195 5.32 -19.62 4.39
N ALA A 196 4.80 -20.84 4.53
CA ALA A 196 4.71 -21.79 3.43
C ALA A 196 3.74 -21.29 2.33
N GLU A 197 2.58 -20.76 2.72
CA GLU A 197 1.62 -20.21 1.75
C GLU A 197 2.15 -18.94 1.06
N VAL A 198 2.84 -18.06 1.80
CA VAL A 198 3.50 -16.90 1.18
C VAL A 198 4.54 -17.35 0.15
N ARG A 199 5.33 -18.42 0.41
CA ARG A 199 6.23 -18.99 -0.60
C ARG A 199 5.48 -19.56 -1.81
N SER A 200 4.39 -20.29 -1.60
CA SER A 200 3.47 -20.74 -2.67
C SER A 200 3.03 -19.58 -3.56
N LEU A 201 2.56 -18.46 -2.99
CA LEU A 201 2.21 -17.27 -3.77
C LEU A 201 3.38 -16.72 -4.60
N LEU A 202 4.61 -16.72 -4.06
CA LEU A 202 5.78 -16.17 -4.78
C LEU A 202 6.19 -17.08 -5.96
N GLU A 203 6.19 -18.40 -5.74
CA GLU A 203 6.43 -19.41 -6.79
C GLU A 203 5.36 -19.35 -7.89
N ARG A 204 4.13 -18.97 -7.53
CA ARG A 204 2.98 -18.76 -8.43
C ARG A 204 3.00 -17.39 -9.14
N GLY A 205 4.05 -16.58 -8.98
CA GLY A 205 4.27 -15.31 -9.71
C GLY A 205 4.06 -14.03 -8.89
N GLY A 206 3.88 -14.17 -7.57
CA GLY A 206 3.73 -13.07 -6.62
C GLY A 206 5.05 -12.34 -6.31
N ILE A 207 4.95 -11.01 -6.13
CA ILE A 207 6.07 -10.11 -5.86
C ILE A 207 5.90 -9.48 -4.47
N PRO A 208 6.69 -9.86 -3.46
CA PRO A 208 6.45 -9.42 -2.08
C PRO A 208 6.79 -7.95 -1.87
N LEU A 209 5.84 -7.21 -1.29
CA LEU A 209 6.00 -5.85 -0.76
C LEU A 209 5.77 -5.90 0.75
N LEU A 210 6.45 -5.05 1.52
CA LEU A 210 6.26 -4.97 2.98
C LEU A 210 5.54 -3.67 3.33
N ALA A 211 4.39 -3.79 3.98
CA ALA A 211 3.53 -2.66 4.33
C ALA A 211 3.78 -2.12 5.76
N PRO A 212 3.36 -0.87 6.06
CA PRO A 212 3.32 -0.36 7.43
C PRO A 212 2.28 -1.09 8.30
N LEU A 213 2.39 -0.92 9.62
CA LEU A 213 1.36 -1.38 10.54
C LEU A 213 0.02 -0.64 10.32
N LYS A 214 -1.10 -1.38 10.39
CA LYS A 214 -2.44 -0.80 10.29
C LYS A 214 -2.66 0.17 11.47
N GLY A 215 -3.00 1.42 11.17
CA GLY A 215 -3.15 2.46 12.20
C GLY A 215 -1.87 3.19 12.59
N TRP A 216 -0.76 3.08 11.83
CA TRP A 216 0.26 4.14 11.87
C TRP A 216 -0.35 5.43 11.30
N SER A 217 -0.20 6.54 12.01
CA SER A 217 -0.68 7.86 11.57
C SER A 217 0.24 8.92 12.17
N PRO A 218 1.11 9.57 11.36
CA PRO A 218 1.92 10.67 11.86
C PRO A 218 1.03 11.87 12.25
N PRO A 219 1.46 12.70 13.22
CA PRO A 219 0.73 13.91 13.58
C PRO A 219 0.80 14.94 12.43
N ASP A 220 -0.32 15.60 12.08
CA ASP A 220 -0.31 16.54 10.94
C ASP A 220 0.38 17.87 11.26
N GLU A 221 1.66 17.95 10.89
CA GLU A 221 2.45 19.17 10.91
C GLU A 221 1.87 20.26 9.98
N TRP A 222 1.15 19.90 8.92
CA TRP A 222 0.52 20.86 8.01
C TRP A 222 -0.62 21.62 8.68
N GLN A 223 -1.62 20.92 9.24
CA GLN A 223 -2.69 21.57 9.99
C GLN A 223 -2.12 22.39 11.17
N SER A 224 -1.06 21.90 11.81
CA SER A 224 -0.42 22.59 12.93
C SER A 224 0.31 23.87 12.50
N TYR A 225 0.96 23.87 11.33
CA TYR A 225 1.55 25.06 10.69
C TYR A 225 0.47 26.08 10.32
N VAL A 226 -0.64 25.63 9.71
CA VAL A 226 -1.79 26.48 9.35
C VAL A 226 -2.49 27.08 10.57
N GLU A 227 -2.58 26.34 11.68
CA GLU A 227 -3.17 26.80 12.95
C GLU A 227 -2.17 27.53 13.87
N GLY A 228 -0.89 27.65 13.47
CA GLY A 228 0.15 28.36 14.22
C GLY A 228 0.54 27.71 15.55
N SER A 229 0.43 26.38 15.65
CA SER A 229 0.73 25.62 16.87
C SER A 229 1.89 24.63 16.66
N MET A 230 2.70 24.42 17.71
CA MET A 230 3.80 23.44 17.65
C MET A 230 3.31 22.03 17.97
N VAL A 231 3.58 21.09 17.05
CA VAL A 231 3.38 19.66 17.30
C VAL A 231 4.39 19.17 18.34
N ALA A 232 3.91 18.82 19.53
CA ALA A 232 4.70 18.10 20.54
C ALA A 232 4.71 16.59 20.21
N GLY A 233 5.29 16.23 19.05
CA GLY A 233 5.23 14.89 18.46
C GLY A 233 6.58 14.24 18.29
N VAL A 234 7.26 13.93 19.40
CA VAL A 234 8.48 13.10 19.36
C VAL A 234 8.08 11.63 19.20
N THR A 235 7.74 11.23 17.98
CA THR A 235 7.78 9.83 17.57
C THR A 235 9.25 9.40 17.50
N ASP A 236 9.64 8.37 18.24
CA ASP A 236 11.00 7.85 18.19
C ASP A 236 11.22 7.19 16.82
N SER A 237 12.04 7.82 15.96
CA SER A 237 12.31 7.34 14.60
C SER A 237 13.02 5.99 14.56
N LEU A 238 13.55 5.52 15.69
CA LEU A 238 14.07 4.17 15.83
C LEU A 238 12.97 3.10 15.94
N GLU A 239 11.73 3.44 16.31
CA GLU A 239 10.65 2.46 16.40
C GLU A 239 10.19 1.93 15.02
N PRO A 240 9.87 2.78 14.01
CA PRO A 240 9.56 2.31 12.66
C PRO A 240 10.70 1.48 12.06
N GLU A 241 11.94 1.99 12.11
CA GLU A 241 13.08 1.30 11.47
C GLU A 241 13.33 -0.07 12.13
N ARG A 242 13.26 -0.14 13.47
CA ARG A 242 13.41 -1.41 14.20
C ARG A 242 12.30 -2.41 13.89
N LEU A 243 11.04 -1.98 13.86
CA LEU A 243 9.91 -2.87 13.57
C LEU A 243 9.98 -3.39 12.14
N MET A 244 10.24 -2.52 11.15
CA MET A 244 10.38 -2.93 9.75
C MET A 244 11.59 -3.86 9.55
N LYS A 245 12.71 -3.65 10.25
CA LYS A 245 13.82 -4.61 10.28
C LYS A 245 13.40 -5.96 10.88
N GLN A 246 12.69 -5.98 12.01
CA GLN A 246 12.26 -7.23 12.64
C GLN A 246 11.33 -8.06 11.75
N ALA A 247 10.41 -7.41 11.03
CA ALA A 247 9.57 -8.07 10.04
C ALA A 247 10.38 -8.56 8.82
N TRP A 248 11.28 -7.72 8.30
CA TRP A 248 12.21 -8.12 7.23
C TRP A 248 13.03 -9.36 7.61
N ASP A 249 13.64 -9.36 8.80
CA ASP A 249 14.47 -10.47 9.27
C ASP A 249 13.65 -11.77 9.41
N ALA A 250 12.38 -11.67 9.86
CA ALA A 250 11.47 -12.82 9.96
C ALA A 250 11.13 -13.41 8.57
N TYR A 251 10.86 -12.58 7.57
CA TYR A 251 10.62 -13.04 6.19
C TYR A 251 11.91 -13.61 5.55
N ALA A 252 13.05 -12.92 5.70
CA ALA A 252 14.32 -13.33 5.09
C ALA A 252 14.86 -14.66 5.63
N GLN A 253 14.59 -14.98 6.91
CA GLN A 253 14.88 -16.30 7.50
C GLN A 253 14.06 -17.43 6.86
N GLN A 254 12.90 -17.12 6.30
CA GLN A 254 11.96 -18.05 5.68
C GLN A 254 12.12 -18.12 4.15
N GLY A 255 13.18 -17.54 3.59
CA GLY A 255 13.40 -17.48 2.14
C GLY A 255 12.51 -16.47 1.40
N ILE A 256 11.78 -15.62 2.13
CA ILE A 256 10.87 -14.62 1.57
C ILE A 256 11.62 -13.29 1.51
N TYR A 257 11.93 -12.84 0.29
CA TYR A 257 12.76 -11.67 0.05
C TYR A 257 11.92 -10.54 -0.57
N ILE A 258 11.57 -9.55 0.24
CA ILE A 258 10.76 -8.39 -0.15
C ILE A 258 11.46 -7.61 -1.29
N ALA A 259 10.70 -7.12 -2.28
CA ALA A 259 11.22 -6.34 -3.42
C ALA A 259 11.07 -4.81 -3.26
N GLY A 260 10.19 -4.35 -2.35
CA GLY A 260 9.89 -2.95 -2.10
C GLY A 260 8.89 -2.76 -0.96
N MET A 261 8.34 -1.56 -0.82
CA MET A 261 7.29 -1.26 0.16
C MET A 261 5.93 -1.03 -0.49
N SER A 262 4.88 -1.16 0.32
CA SER A 262 3.60 -0.49 0.07
C SER A 262 3.22 0.44 1.22
N GLY A 263 2.27 1.36 1.00
CA GLY A 263 1.68 2.18 2.07
C GLY A 263 1.14 3.53 1.60
N PRO A 264 0.50 4.31 2.48
CA PRO A 264 -0.15 5.55 2.07
C PRO A 264 0.88 6.63 1.73
N LEU A 265 0.50 7.56 0.84
CA LEU A 265 1.39 8.60 0.31
C LEU A 265 2.06 9.45 1.42
N ASP A 266 1.40 9.57 2.58
CA ASP A 266 1.90 10.21 3.80
C ASP A 266 3.33 9.76 4.17
N LEU A 267 3.65 8.47 3.96
CA LEU A 267 4.96 7.90 4.31
C LEU A 267 6.13 8.53 3.54
N LEU A 268 5.92 8.97 2.29
CA LEU A 268 6.96 9.62 1.48
C LEU A 268 7.36 11.00 2.04
N PHE A 269 6.52 11.60 2.88
CA PHE A 269 6.79 12.86 3.56
C PHE A 269 7.28 12.66 5.00
N ASP A 270 6.89 11.55 5.67
CA ASP A 270 7.15 11.30 7.10
C ASP A 270 8.66 11.16 7.41
N PRO A 271 9.25 12.07 8.21
CA PRO A 271 10.68 12.03 8.53
C PRO A 271 11.08 10.79 9.34
N SER A 272 10.15 10.13 10.04
CA SER A 272 10.41 8.87 10.75
C SER A 272 10.50 7.65 9.82
N TRP A 273 9.92 7.74 8.61
CA TRP A 273 10.01 6.70 7.57
C TRP A 273 11.18 6.89 6.61
N LYS A 274 11.74 8.10 6.53
CA LYS A 274 12.91 8.42 5.70
C LYS A 274 14.13 7.47 5.86
N PRO A 275 14.49 6.94 7.06
CA PRO A 275 15.54 5.93 7.19
C PRO A 275 15.23 4.61 6.49
N ILE A 276 13.95 4.24 6.43
CA ILE A 276 13.45 3.01 5.78
C ILE A 276 13.35 3.24 4.26
N LEU A 277 12.76 4.36 3.83
CA LEU A 277 12.59 4.68 2.41
C LEU A 277 13.93 4.80 1.67
N ARG A 278 14.97 5.34 2.33
CA ARG A 278 16.36 5.35 1.82
C ARG A 278 16.97 3.96 1.59
N ARG A 279 16.34 2.89 2.10
CA ARG A 279 16.74 1.50 1.85
C ARG A 279 15.99 0.89 0.66
N THR A 280 14.85 1.46 0.24
CA THR A 280 13.93 0.86 -0.74
C THR A 280 13.92 1.60 -2.07
N GLY A 281 14.02 0.87 -3.19
CA GLY A 281 13.95 1.41 -4.55
C GLY A 281 12.57 1.34 -5.22
N LEU A 282 11.59 0.71 -4.58
CA LEU A 282 10.21 0.53 -5.07
C LEU A 282 9.21 0.84 -3.95
N PHE A 283 8.23 1.68 -4.26
CA PHE A 283 7.11 2.03 -3.39
C PHE A 283 5.80 1.98 -4.19
N VAL A 284 4.88 1.13 -3.75
CA VAL A 284 3.51 1.09 -4.26
C VAL A 284 2.63 1.84 -3.27
N GLU A 285 1.84 2.81 -3.72
CA GLU A 285 0.88 3.45 -2.82
C GLU A 285 -0.14 2.41 -2.32
N ASP A 286 -0.61 2.49 -1.08
CA ASP A 286 -1.82 1.78 -0.66
C ASP A 286 -2.56 2.51 0.46
N GLY A 287 -3.89 2.36 0.45
CA GLY A 287 -4.77 2.92 1.47
C GLY A 287 -5.05 4.40 1.25
N ALA A 288 -5.95 4.95 2.07
CA ALA A 288 -6.30 6.35 1.99
C ALA A 288 -5.13 7.22 2.52
N TRP A 289 -4.67 8.17 1.69
CA TRP A 289 -3.84 9.28 2.15
C TRP A 289 -4.57 10.01 3.29
N GLN A 290 -3.90 10.17 4.45
CA GLN A 290 -4.55 10.69 5.66
C GLN A 290 -4.53 12.22 5.75
N GLY A 291 -3.86 12.89 4.81
CA GLY A 291 -3.66 14.33 4.90
C GLY A 291 -2.43 14.68 5.73
N TYR A 292 -1.33 13.95 5.57
CA TYR A 292 0.02 14.42 5.92
C TYR A 292 0.82 14.75 4.65
N SER A 293 1.52 15.89 4.68
CA SER A 293 2.38 16.38 3.61
C SER A 293 3.20 17.54 4.14
N ARG A 294 4.53 17.50 4.01
CA ARG A 294 5.44 18.59 4.36
C ARG A 294 6.39 18.90 3.19
N ASP A 295 7.02 20.07 3.23
CA ASP A 295 8.09 20.40 2.29
C ASP A 295 9.27 19.41 2.41
N ILE A 296 9.79 19.00 1.25
CA ILE A 296 10.94 18.09 1.10
C ILE A 296 11.84 18.60 -0.03
N GLY A 297 13.10 18.95 0.31
CA GLY A 297 14.12 19.40 -0.64
C GLY A 297 14.60 18.29 -1.60
N PRO A 298 15.36 18.63 -2.68
CA PRO A 298 15.89 17.66 -3.64
C PRO A 298 16.82 16.56 -3.07
N GLU A 299 17.31 16.76 -1.85
CA GLU A 299 18.12 15.86 -1.01
C GLU A 299 17.32 15.12 0.09
N GLU A 300 16.11 15.61 0.40
CA GLU A 300 15.11 14.92 1.21
C GLU A 300 14.29 13.93 0.36
N ALA A 301 13.98 14.31 -0.88
CA ALA A 301 13.05 13.66 -1.79
C ALA A 301 13.50 12.25 -2.21
N TRP A 302 12.66 11.26 -1.92
CA TRP A 302 12.90 9.85 -2.21
C TRP A 302 13.09 9.60 -3.73
N ASP A 303 14.12 8.82 -4.05
CA ASP A 303 14.61 8.51 -5.39
C ASP A 303 14.40 7.02 -5.74
N GLY A 304 13.19 6.71 -6.20
CA GLY A 304 12.79 5.34 -6.54
C GLY A 304 11.49 5.23 -7.35
N ILE A 305 11.19 4.00 -7.76
CA ILE A 305 10.03 3.66 -8.61
C ILE A 305 8.75 3.76 -7.77
N TYR A 306 7.94 4.76 -8.07
CA TYR A 306 6.63 4.97 -7.44
C TYR A 306 5.53 4.45 -8.37
N LEU A 307 4.68 3.57 -7.85
CA LEU A 307 3.46 3.14 -8.54
C LEU A 307 2.23 3.60 -7.75
N PRO A 308 1.43 4.56 -8.25
CA PRO A 308 0.18 4.96 -7.62
C PRO A 308 -0.83 3.81 -7.63
N TYR A 309 -1.62 3.70 -6.57
CA TYR A 309 -2.68 2.70 -6.42
C TYR A 309 -4.06 3.28 -6.68
N ARG A 310 -4.99 2.39 -7.00
CA ARG A 310 -6.39 2.70 -7.30
C ARG A 310 -7.30 1.61 -6.77
N GLU A 311 -8.36 2.00 -6.06
CA GLU A 311 -9.29 1.04 -5.47
C GLU A 311 -10.28 0.53 -6.54
N GLY A 312 -9.91 -0.56 -7.21
CA GLY A 312 -10.66 -1.14 -8.30
C GLY A 312 -10.55 -0.35 -9.62
N LEU A 313 -11.64 -0.32 -10.38
CA LEU A 313 -11.59 0.03 -11.82
C LEU A 313 -12.29 1.33 -12.21
N LYS A 314 -13.18 1.85 -11.36
CA LYS A 314 -13.89 3.12 -11.59
C LYS A 314 -13.21 4.22 -10.78
N PRO A 315 -13.03 5.45 -11.32
CA PRO A 315 -12.36 6.49 -10.55
C PRO A 315 -13.23 6.88 -9.36
N ALA A 316 -12.65 7.00 -8.17
CA ALA A 316 -13.33 7.68 -7.08
C ALA A 316 -13.42 9.18 -7.41
N ALA A 317 -14.50 9.87 -7.00
CA ALA A 317 -14.65 11.31 -7.28
C ALA A 317 -13.58 12.20 -6.60
N SER A 318 -12.79 11.63 -5.69
CA SER A 318 -11.63 12.23 -5.03
C SER A 318 -10.28 11.83 -5.66
N GLU A 319 -10.25 10.89 -6.60
CA GLU A 319 -9.06 10.59 -7.41
C GLU A 319 -8.91 11.67 -8.48
N GLY A 320 -8.23 12.77 -8.13
CA GLY A 320 -7.81 13.78 -9.11
C GLY A 320 -6.99 13.12 -10.22
N GLU A 321 -7.51 13.16 -11.45
CA GLU A 321 -7.15 12.22 -12.52
C GLU A 321 -5.63 12.12 -12.77
N LEU A 322 -5.06 10.95 -12.44
CA LEU A 322 -3.73 10.57 -12.88
C LEU A 322 -3.71 10.46 -14.42
N PRO A 323 -2.64 10.89 -15.11
CA PRO A 323 -2.58 10.83 -16.57
C PRO A 323 -2.84 9.43 -17.12
N ALA A 324 -3.33 9.34 -18.36
CA ALA A 324 -3.43 8.07 -19.08
C ALA A 324 -2.05 7.38 -19.24
N ALA A 325 -0.97 8.15 -19.28
CA ALA A 325 0.41 7.68 -19.30
C ALA A 325 0.94 7.16 -17.94
N ALA A 326 0.25 7.43 -16.82
CA ALA A 326 0.69 6.97 -15.50
C ALA A 326 0.39 5.47 -15.31
N SER A 327 1.45 4.69 -15.10
CA SER A 327 1.37 3.31 -14.62
C SER A 327 0.69 3.27 -13.26
N ARG A 328 -0.04 2.18 -12.97
CA ARG A 328 -0.94 2.09 -11.81
C ARG A 328 -1.01 0.68 -11.24
N VAL A 329 -1.28 0.57 -9.95
CA VAL A 329 -1.64 -0.69 -9.29
C VAL A 329 -3.13 -0.71 -9.02
N ILE A 330 -3.79 -1.81 -9.39
CA ILE A 330 -5.19 -2.11 -9.05
C ILE A 330 -5.12 -3.33 -8.14
N GLY A 331 -5.83 -3.31 -7.00
CA GLY A 331 -5.73 -4.43 -6.06
C GLY A 331 -7.03 -4.77 -5.35
N LEU A 332 -6.94 -5.84 -4.57
CA LEU A 332 -8.04 -6.40 -3.78
C LEU A 332 -7.50 -6.90 -2.44
N GLU A 333 -8.25 -6.68 -1.37
CA GLU A 333 -8.01 -7.30 -0.06
C GLU A 333 -7.92 -8.83 -0.20
N ALA A 334 -6.84 -9.46 0.28
CA ALA A 334 -6.65 -10.90 0.14
C ALA A 334 -7.66 -11.73 0.96
N GLY A 335 -8.40 -11.10 1.87
CA GLY A 335 -9.58 -11.68 2.54
C GLY A 335 -10.93 -11.38 1.90
N ALA A 336 -11.00 -10.78 0.71
CA ALA A 336 -12.25 -10.57 -0.03
C ALA A 336 -12.67 -11.81 -0.83
N ASP A 337 -13.98 -12.05 -0.94
CA ASP A 337 -14.59 -13.18 -1.66
C ASP A 337 -13.92 -13.46 -3.02
N PRO A 338 -13.51 -14.71 -3.35
CA PRO A 338 -13.00 -15.07 -4.68
C PRO A 338 -13.91 -14.67 -5.85
N ALA A 339 -15.23 -14.56 -5.64
CA ALA A 339 -16.17 -14.02 -6.62
C ALA A 339 -15.94 -12.51 -6.88
N ALA A 340 -15.51 -11.73 -5.88
CA ALA A 340 -15.14 -10.32 -6.07
C ALA A 340 -13.85 -10.19 -6.89
N MET A 341 -12.84 -11.05 -6.64
CA MET A 341 -11.62 -11.09 -7.47
C MET A 341 -11.94 -11.43 -8.93
N SER A 342 -12.76 -12.46 -9.14
CA SER A 342 -13.19 -12.87 -10.49
C SER A 342 -13.96 -11.75 -11.19
N SER A 343 -14.96 -11.16 -10.51
CA SER A 343 -15.79 -10.07 -11.06
C SER A 343 -14.96 -8.83 -11.41
N MET A 344 -13.99 -8.46 -10.57
CA MET A 344 -13.10 -7.34 -10.83
C MET A 344 -12.19 -7.61 -12.04
N LEU A 345 -11.59 -8.79 -12.14
CA LEU A 345 -10.69 -9.10 -13.27
C LEU A 345 -11.45 -9.32 -14.59
N GLU A 346 -12.72 -9.73 -14.54
CA GLU A 346 -13.64 -9.73 -15.69
C GLU A 346 -14.08 -8.31 -16.09
N GLU A 347 -14.37 -7.41 -15.14
CA GLU A 347 -14.61 -5.99 -15.44
C GLU A 347 -13.35 -5.32 -16.01
N ALA A 348 -12.15 -5.68 -15.51
CA ALA A 348 -10.88 -5.17 -16.02
C ALA A 348 -10.68 -5.58 -17.49
N ALA A 349 -10.84 -6.87 -17.79
CA ALA A 349 -10.66 -7.42 -19.13
C ALA A 349 -11.72 -6.91 -20.13
N SER A 350 -12.98 -6.80 -19.72
CA SER A 350 -14.04 -6.24 -20.57
C SER A 350 -13.90 -4.73 -20.77
N GLY A 351 -13.29 -4.01 -19.82
CA GLY A 351 -12.83 -2.63 -19.97
C GLY A 351 -11.55 -2.45 -20.80
N GLY A 352 -10.94 -3.53 -21.31
CA GLY A 352 -9.69 -3.48 -22.09
C GLY A 352 -8.42 -3.26 -21.27
N THR A 353 -8.47 -3.44 -19.94
CA THR A 353 -7.29 -3.35 -19.07
C THR A 353 -6.41 -4.57 -19.27
N VAL A 354 -5.15 -4.35 -19.66
CA VAL A 354 -4.13 -5.40 -19.72
C VAL A 354 -3.20 -5.27 -18.53
N PHE A 355 -3.03 -6.35 -17.76
CA PHE A 355 -2.09 -6.40 -16.66
C PHE A 355 -0.68 -6.70 -17.19
N ALA A 356 0.28 -5.86 -16.80
CA ALA A 356 1.70 -6.03 -17.06
C ALA A 356 2.34 -6.96 -16.01
N GLU A 357 3.46 -7.57 -16.37
CA GLU A 357 4.16 -8.50 -15.50
C GLU A 357 4.86 -7.77 -14.34
N ALA A 358 4.29 -7.85 -13.14
CA ALA A 358 4.86 -7.23 -11.93
C ALA A 358 6.30 -7.70 -11.63
N SER A 359 6.65 -8.91 -12.06
CA SER A 359 8.02 -9.46 -11.99
C SER A 359 9.08 -8.60 -12.69
N LEU A 360 8.70 -7.85 -13.74
CA LEU A 360 9.57 -6.97 -14.52
C LEU A 360 9.70 -5.56 -13.93
N VAL A 361 9.00 -5.25 -12.83
CA VAL A 361 9.23 -4.01 -12.09
C VAL A 361 10.51 -4.17 -11.28
N ASP A 362 11.52 -3.38 -11.63
CA ASP A 362 12.77 -3.32 -10.87
C ASP A 362 12.48 -2.86 -9.44
N GLY A 363 13.19 -3.44 -8.47
CA GLY A 363 12.97 -3.21 -7.05
C GLY A 363 14.25 -3.42 -6.26
N ARG A 364 14.32 -2.83 -5.07
CA ARG A 364 15.48 -2.97 -4.19
C ARG A 364 15.08 -2.76 -2.74
N ILE A 365 15.69 -3.49 -1.82
CA ILE A 365 15.67 -3.20 -0.39
C ILE A 365 17.00 -3.61 0.26
N GLN A 366 17.62 -2.66 0.98
CA GLN A 366 18.95 -2.85 1.60
C GLN A 366 18.91 -2.74 3.13
N TRP A 367 18.90 -3.91 3.78
CA TRP A 367 19.13 -4.07 5.22
C TRP A 367 20.51 -4.69 5.45
N ASP A 368 20.59 -5.82 6.16
CA ASP A 368 21.81 -6.60 6.39
C ASP A 368 22.29 -7.33 5.10
N ARG A 369 21.38 -7.42 4.12
CA ARG A 369 21.61 -7.91 2.76
C ARG A 369 21.07 -6.90 1.75
N ASP A 370 21.66 -6.92 0.56
CA ASP A 370 21.16 -6.15 -0.59
C ASP A 370 20.31 -7.06 -1.47
N VAL A 371 18.98 -6.91 -1.37
CA VAL A 371 18.04 -7.63 -2.22
C VAL A 371 17.61 -6.73 -3.35
N GLN A 372 17.82 -7.18 -4.57
CA GLN A 372 17.49 -6.47 -5.80
C GLN A 372 16.58 -7.35 -6.66
N ARG A 373 15.57 -6.75 -7.28
CA ARG A 373 14.86 -7.34 -8.41
C ARG A 373 15.21 -6.53 -9.65
N THR A 374 15.65 -7.20 -10.70
CA THR A 374 16.04 -6.54 -11.96
C THR A 374 15.65 -7.39 -13.16
N GLY A 375 14.81 -6.85 -14.05
CA GLY A 375 14.38 -7.54 -15.27
C GLY A 375 13.86 -8.96 -15.04
N GLY A 376 12.90 -9.13 -14.12
CA GLY A 376 12.32 -10.42 -13.75
C GLY A 376 13.07 -11.20 -12.67
N ARG A 377 14.38 -10.96 -12.48
CA ARG A 377 15.26 -11.78 -11.64
C ARG A 377 15.41 -11.23 -10.24
N LEU A 378 15.28 -12.12 -9.24
CA LEU A 378 15.67 -11.84 -7.86
C LEU A 378 17.18 -12.07 -7.68
N LEU A 379 17.86 -11.11 -7.05
CA LEU A 379 19.26 -11.17 -6.64
C LEU A 379 19.37 -10.84 -5.15
N ILE A 380 20.29 -11.52 -4.47
CA ILE A 380 20.63 -11.35 -3.05
C ILE A 380 22.14 -11.20 -2.98
N ASP A 381 22.62 -10.08 -2.44
CA ASP A 381 24.04 -9.74 -2.37
C ASP A 381 24.73 -9.89 -3.75
N GLY A 382 24.03 -9.49 -4.82
CA GLY A 382 24.45 -9.59 -6.22
C GLY A 382 24.37 -10.97 -6.87
N ASN A 383 23.94 -12.01 -6.14
CA ASN A 383 23.90 -13.40 -6.60
C ASN A 383 22.45 -13.89 -6.75
N LEU A 384 22.20 -14.92 -7.57
CA LEU A 384 20.90 -15.60 -7.54
C LEU A 384 20.68 -16.24 -6.15
N PRO A 385 19.44 -16.27 -5.63
CA PRO A 385 19.13 -16.96 -4.39
C PRO A 385 19.52 -18.45 -4.49
N ALA A 386 20.10 -18.99 -3.43
CA ALA A 386 20.14 -20.43 -3.25
C ALA A 386 18.71 -20.96 -3.01
N GLU A 387 18.43 -22.15 -3.52
CA GLU A 387 17.16 -22.85 -3.30
C GLU A 387 16.88 -22.97 -1.78
N HIS A 388 15.69 -22.53 -1.34
CA HIS A 388 15.39 -22.45 0.09
C HIS A 388 15.13 -23.84 0.67
N VAL A 389 16.17 -24.45 1.24
CA VAL A 389 16.04 -25.64 2.08
C VAL A 389 15.51 -25.21 3.45
N PRO A 390 14.27 -25.58 3.85
CA PRO A 390 13.75 -25.20 5.15
C PRO A 390 14.55 -25.86 6.30
N PRO A 391 14.75 -25.16 7.43
CA PRO A 391 15.56 -25.66 8.54
C PRO A 391 14.85 -26.78 9.30
N GLY A 392 15.06 -28.02 8.87
CA GLY A 392 14.42 -29.23 9.41
C GLY A 392 13.62 -29.95 8.32
N GLY A 393 14.32 -30.71 7.48
CA GLY A 393 13.75 -31.34 6.31
C GLY A 393 12.96 -32.63 6.60
N GLU A 394 11.68 -32.48 6.91
CA GLU A 394 10.65 -33.35 6.33
C GLU A 394 9.74 -32.48 5.46
N PRO A 395 9.30 -32.93 4.28
CA PRO A 395 8.19 -32.28 3.60
C PRO A 395 6.96 -32.47 4.48
N ALA A 396 6.41 -31.37 5.00
CA ALA A 396 5.13 -31.39 5.66
C ALA A 396 4.05 -31.72 4.63
N ASP A 397 3.73 -33.01 4.51
CA ASP A 397 2.44 -33.46 3.99
C ASP A 397 1.35 -32.64 4.72
N PRO A 398 0.44 -31.93 4.02
CA PRO A 398 -0.51 -31.02 4.64
C PRO A 398 -1.65 -31.80 5.33
N ALA A 399 -1.28 -32.65 6.28
CA ALA A 399 -2.09 -33.03 7.41
C ALA A 399 -2.49 -31.74 8.14
N GLN A 400 -3.65 -31.21 7.74
CA GLN A 400 -4.39 -30.25 8.54
C GLN A 400 -4.41 -30.77 9.98
N PRO A 401 -4.10 -29.95 11.00
CA PRO A 401 -4.47 -30.32 12.35
C PRO A 401 -5.98 -30.57 12.32
N GLU A 402 -6.40 -31.80 12.68
CA GLU A 402 -7.83 -32.09 12.79
C GLU A 402 -8.49 -31.02 13.66
N ALA A 403 -9.77 -30.73 13.42
CA ALA A 403 -10.48 -29.62 14.06
C ALA A 403 -10.79 -29.82 15.56
N GLU A 404 -9.84 -30.38 16.33
CA GLU A 404 -9.77 -30.40 17.78
C GLU A 404 -9.67 -28.96 18.35
N THR A 405 -10.79 -28.23 18.30
CA THR A 405 -11.41 -27.26 19.24
C THR A 405 -10.58 -26.32 20.16
N SER A 406 -9.26 -26.40 20.16
CA SER A 406 -8.29 -25.73 21.04
C SER A 406 -8.11 -24.26 20.71
N LEU A 407 -8.14 -23.90 19.41
CA LEU A 407 -8.21 -22.51 18.95
C LEU A 407 -9.45 -21.78 19.51
N THR A 408 -10.51 -22.49 19.90
CA THR A 408 -11.67 -21.86 20.55
C THR A 408 -11.36 -21.36 21.97
N LEU A 409 -10.32 -21.84 22.65
CA LEU A 409 -9.95 -21.35 23.98
C LEU A 409 -9.28 -19.97 23.93
N VAL A 410 -8.38 -19.75 22.98
CA VAL A 410 -7.73 -18.43 22.79
C VAL A 410 -8.72 -17.41 22.21
N ASN A 411 -9.53 -17.80 21.22
CA ASN A 411 -10.59 -16.91 20.74
C ASN A 411 -11.64 -16.62 21.84
N LYS A 412 -12.02 -17.60 22.68
CA LYS A 412 -12.89 -17.32 23.84
C LYS A 412 -12.22 -16.45 24.89
N SER A 413 -10.92 -16.54 25.14
CA SER A 413 -10.26 -15.68 26.13
C SER A 413 -10.15 -14.22 25.63
N ILE A 414 -9.81 -14.01 24.36
CA ILE A 414 -9.79 -12.68 23.72
C ILE A 414 -11.22 -12.10 23.65
N GLN A 415 -12.19 -12.87 23.17
CA GLN A 415 -13.59 -12.43 23.09
C GLN A 415 -14.19 -12.18 24.48
N SER A 416 -13.86 -12.98 25.49
CA SER A 416 -14.26 -12.71 26.88
C SER A 416 -13.58 -11.48 27.46
N ALA A 417 -12.30 -11.23 27.15
CA ALA A 417 -11.60 -10.02 27.57
C ALA A 417 -12.24 -8.76 26.94
N MET A 418 -12.59 -8.80 25.66
CA MET A 418 -13.34 -7.73 25.00
C MET A 418 -14.73 -7.53 25.61
N VAL A 419 -15.48 -8.60 25.90
CA VAL A 419 -16.80 -8.49 26.55
C VAL A 419 -16.68 -7.95 27.98
N VAL A 420 -15.67 -8.35 28.74
CA VAL A 420 -15.40 -7.79 30.08
C VAL A 420 -15.03 -6.31 30.00
N LEU A 421 -14.16 -5.91 29.07
CA LEU A 421 -13.84 -4.50 28.82
C LEU A 421 -15.07 -3.67 28.42
N LEU A 422 -15.94 -4.22 27.56
CA LEU A 422 -17.19 -3.58 27.16
C LEU A 422 -18.13 -3.40 28.36
N VAL A 423 -18.33 -4.44 29.17
CA VAL A 423 -19.19 -4.40 30.37
C VAL A 423 -18.63 -3.44 31.42
N VAL A 424 -17.31 -3.42 31.64
CA VAL A 424 -16.66 -2.45 32.54
C VAL A 424 -16.82 -1.02 32.02
N SER A 425 -16.64 -0.78 30.72
CA SER A 425 -16.82 0.54 30.11
C SER A 425 -18.28 1.04 30.24
N ILE A 426 -19.26 0.16 30.02
CA ILE A 426 -20.69 0.47 30.21
C ILE A 426 -21.00 0.76 31.68
N LEU A 427 -20.45 -0.01 32.63
CA LEU A 427 -20.61 0.24 34.07
C LEU A 427 -19.99 1.57 34.51
N VAL A 428 -18.80 1.91 34.02
CA VAL A 428 -18.14 3.20 34.29
C VAL A 428 -18.97 4.35 33.72
N ALA A 429 -19.44 4.25 32.48
CA ALA A 429 -20.29 5.26 31.86
C ALA A 429 -21.63 5.45 32.61
N ALA A 430 -22.28 4.35 33.01
CA ALA A 430 -23.52 4.39 33.79
C ALA A 430 -23.32 4.99 35.19
N ALA A 431 -22.20 4.67 35.86
CA ALA A 431 -21.83 5.30 37.13
C ALA A 431 -21.59 6.82 36.94
N PHE A 432 -20.86 7.22 35.89
CA PHE A 432 -20.59 8.63 35.60
C PHE A 432 -21.88 9.42 35.32
N ALA A 433 -22.79 8.86 34.51
CA ALA A 433 -24.11 9.44 34.27
C ALA A 433 -24.94 9.57 35.56
N THR A 434 -24.88 8.57 36.45
CA THR A 434 -25.57 8.60 37.75
C THR A 434 -25.00 9.70 38.65
N PHE A 435 -23.68 9.80 38.78
CA PHE A 435 -23.02 10.89 39.52
C PHE A 435 -23.32 12.26 38.93
N PHE A 436 -23.39 12.40 37.60
CA PHE A 436 -23.76 13.64 36.93
C PHE A 436 -25.21 14.06 37.24
N VAL A 437 -26.16 13.13 37.22
CA VAL A 437 -27.56 13.41 37.59
C VAL A 437 -27.69 13.79 39.07
N VAL A 438 -27.03 13.07 39.97
CA VAL A 438 -27.02 13.39 41.42
C VAL A 438 -26.37 14.75 41.68
N GLY A 439 -25.22 15.02 41.06
CA GLY A 439 -24.53 16.31 41.11
C GLY A 439 -25.41 17.46 40.61
N ARG A 440 -26.11 17.26 39.49
CA ARG A 440 -27.08 18.23 38.94
C ARG A 440 -28.26 18.48 39.90
N GLN A 441 -28.77 17.46 40.58
CA GLN A 441 -29.82 17.63 41.60
C GLN A 441 -29.31 18.40 42.84
N ILE A 442 -28.11 18.07 43.34
CA ILE A 442 -27.49 18.79 44.47
C ILE A 442 -27.24 20.25 44.10
N ASN A 443 -26.70 20.52 42.91
CA ASN A 443 -26.44 21.86 42.43
C ASN A 443 -27.75 22.68 42.29
N ARG A 444 -28.79 22.07 41.70
CA ARG A 444 -30.12 22.70 41.59
C ARG A 444 -30.76 22.99 42.96
N ARG A 445 -30.47 22.20 44.00
CA ARG A 445 -30.91 22.48 45.38
C ARG A 445 -30.09 23.58 46.08
N LYS A 446 -28.84 23.83 45.66
CA LYS A 446 -28.03 24.96 46.16
C LYS A 446 -28.47 26.32 45.60
N PHE A 447 -28.95 26.36 44.36
CA PHE A 447 -29.46 27.57 43.70
C PHE A 447 -31.00 27.77 43.83
N LEU A 448 -31.62 27.11 44.81
CA LEU A 448 -33.04 27.28 45.20
C LEU A 448 -33.17 27.52 46.71
N ARG A 449 -32.12 28.07 47.31
CA ARG A 449 -32.02 28.66 48.65
C ARG A 449 -31.34 30.01 48.53
#